data_AF-A0A3M7MY02-F1
#
_entry.id   AF-A0A3M7MY02-F1
#
_cell.length_a   1.000
_cell.length_b   1.000
_cell.length_c   1.000
_cell.angle_alpha   90.00
_cell.angle_beta   90.00
_cell.angle_gamma   90.00
#
_symmetry.space_group_name_H-M   'P 1'
#
loop_
_entity.id
_entity.type
_entity.pdbx_description
1 polymer ?
#
loop_
_entity_poly.entity_id
_entity_poly.type
_entity_poly.pdbx_seq_one_letter_code
_entity_poly.pdbx_strand_id
1 'polypeptide(L)'
;MPEADIPQHTIDISLPPCERYKAMAARYMTQMQALTPLFDSLLADLGITEMYRASVHRFAAIFLRGVHSNVETAVLRGFSSVTGIAMYLLVCFNVLLDLLMGCTSGAVRCGAAEDATPAPMLHFRTLDWGMDPLRAIVVQLNFVRSRSEQPDTVLARSITYAGFVGVLTGVRSGLSLSLNFRLVHNATTRKQQFRFCMHHLLVLLGYRQSISSILRGYLLPESSHVPVEQLDRIVQELPARHTTAAYLIYCDGATAVAM
;
A
#
# COMPACT_ATOMS: atom_id res chain seq x y z
N MET A 1 27.85 8.74 -6.72
CA MET A 1 27.29 7.38 -6.62
C MET A 1 26.42 7.18 -7.83
N PRO A 2 26.56 6.09 -8.61
CA PRO A 2 25.57 5.81 -9.65
C PRO A 2 24.19 5.70 -8.99
N GLU A 3 23.20 6.41 -9.52
CA GLU A 3 21.80 6.28 -9.09
C GLU A 3 21.42 4.80 -9.20
N ALA A 4 21.21 4.15 -8.06
CA ALA A 4 20.64 2.82 -8.04
C ALA A 4 19.15 2.97 -8.39
N ASP A 5 18.83 2.91 -9.69
CA ASP A 5 17.46 2.98 -10.18
C ASP A 5 16.61 1.87 -9.54
N ILE A 6 15.47 2.25 -8.99
CA ILE A 6 14.50 1.31 -8.44
C ILE A 6 13.96 0.45 -9.59
N PRO A 7 13.99 -0.89 -9.50
CA PRO A 7 13.48 -1.76 -10.55
C PRO A 7 12.01 -1.46 -10.89
N GLN A 8 11.75 -1.20 -12.17
CA GLN A 8 10.41 -0.87 -12.67
C GLN A 8 9.69 -2.11 -13.20
N HIS A 9 8.39 -2.21 -12.92
CA HIS A 9 7.51 -3.28 -13.39
C HIS A 9 6.21 -2.72 -13.94
N THR A 10 5.83 -3.17 -15.13
CA THR A 10 4.55 -2.83 -15.74
C THR A 10 3.48 -3.78 -15.24
N ILE A 11 2.41 -3.23 -14.66
CA ILE A 11 1.25 -3.97 -14.18
C ILE A 11 0.06 -3.63 -15.07
N ASP A 12 -0.38 -4.61 -15.87
CA ASP A 12 -1.55 -4.46 -16.72
C ASP A 12 -2.84 -4.78 -15.94
N ILE A 13 -3.63 -3.75 -15.65
CA ILE A 13 -4.90 -3.90 -14.93
C ILE A 13 -6.01 -4.54 -15.80
N SER A 14 -5.79 -4.68 -17.11
CA SER A 14 -6.70 -5.37 -18.03
C SER A 14 -6.65 -6.89 -17.88
N LEU A 15 -5.59 -7.43 -17.27
CA LEU A 15 -5.48 -8.85 -16.99
C LEU A 15 -6.39 -9.25 -15.82
N PRO A 16 -6.82 -10.52 -15.77
CA PRO A 16 -7.49 -11.07 -14.60
C PRO A 16 -6.65 -10.79 -13.34
N PRO A 17 -7.26 -10.39 -12.21
CA PRO A 17 -6.52 -9.98 -11.01
C PRO A 17 -5.43 -10.96 -10.57
N CYS A 18 -5.68 -12.27 -10.65
CA CYS A 18 -4.72 -13.32 -10.30
C CYS A 18 -3.48 -13.40 -11.21
N GLU A 19 -3.53 -12.81 -12.42
CA GLU A 19 -2.42 -12.83 -13.38
C GLU A 19 -1.55 -11.58 -13.26
N ARG A 20 -2.11 -10.46 -12.78
CA ARG A 20 -1.51 -9.11 -12.86
C ARG A 20 -0.08 -9.03 -12.28
N TYR A 21 0.22 -9.82 -11.24
CA TYR A 21 1.48 -9.74 -10.49
C TYR A 21 2.37 -10.98 -10.66
N LYS A 22 1.99 -11.96 -11.48
CA LYS A 22 2.74 -13.25 -11.56
C LYS A 22 4.17 -13.11 -12.05
N ALA A 23 4.41 -12.25 -13.05
CA ALA A 23 5.75 -12.01 -13.57
C ALA A 23 6.69 -11.43 -12.50
N MET A 24 6.17 -10.46 -11.72
CA MET A 24 6.90 -9.91 -10.57
C MET A 24 7.09 -10.96 -9.48
N ALA A 25 6.06 -11.76 -9.19
CA ALA A 25 6.13 -12.84 -8.21
C ALA A 25 7.25 -13.84 -8.54
N ALA A 26 7.38 -14.25 -9.80
CA ALA A 26 8.44 -15.16 -10.25
C ALA A 26 9.83 -14.53 -10.07
N ARG A 27 9.97 -13.24 -10.39
CA ARG A 27 11.25 -12.52 -10.29
C ARG A 27 11.73 -12.32 -8.85
N TYR A 28 10.81 -12.08 -7.92
CA TYR A 28 11.13 -11.80 -6.51
C TYR A 28 10.89 -13.00 -5.59
N MET A 29 10.63 -14.19 -6.14
CA MET A 29 10.26 -15.38 -5.37
C MET A 29 11.24 -15.66 -4.23
N THR A 30 12.54 -15.70 -4.52
CA THR A 30 13.59 -16.01 -3.53
C THR A 30 13.66 -14.95 -2.44
N GLN A 31 13.62 -13.66 -2.81
CA GLN A 31 13.66 -12.55 -1.86
C GLN A 31 12.42 -12.57 -0.97
N MET A 32 11.24 -12.81 -1.53
CA MET A 32 9.99 -12.89 -0.78
C MET A 32 9.95 -14.09 0.16
N GLN A 33 10.46 -15.25 -0.26
CA GLN A 33 10.58 -16.42 0.61
C GLN A 33 11.56 -16.16 1.76
N ALA A 34 12.66 -15.45 1.52
CA ALA A 34 13.60 -15.06 2.57
C ALA A 34 13.01 -14.09 3.60
N LEU A 35 11.90 -13.41 3.28
CA LEU A 35 11.19 -12.52 4.20
C LEU A 35 10.18 -13.24 5.10
N THR A 36 9.82 -14.50 4.83
CA THR A 36 8.82 -15.18 5.67
C THR A 36 9.20 -15.28 7.16
N PRO A 37 10.49 -15.46 7.56
CA PRO A 37 10.88 -15.47 8.96
C PRO A 37 10.72 -14.11 9.66
N LEU A 38 10.58 -13.00 8.93
CA LEU A 38 10.34 -11.68 9.49
C LEU A 38 9.03 -11.64 10.29
N PHE A 39 8.04 -12.46 9.89
CA PHE A 39 6.81 -12.62 10.66
C PHE A 39 7.10 -13.19 12.05
N ASP A 40 7.98 -14.19 12.16
CA ASP A 40 8.39 -14.76 13.46
C ASP A 40 9.14 -13.74 14.32
N SER A 41 9.97 -12.89 13.70
CA SER A 41 10.62 -11.76 14.39
C SER A 41 9.59 -10.78 14.95
N LEU A 42 8.58 -10.41 14.17
CA LEU A 42 7.49 -9.53 14.64
C LEU A 42 6.69 -10.17 15.78
N LEU A 43 6.42 -11.47 15.72
CA LEU A 43 5.77 -12.18 16.83
C LEU A 43 6.64 -12.16 18.10
N ALA A 44 7.95 -12.33 17.95
CA ALA A 44 8.89 -12.25 19.07
C ALA A 44 8.90 -10.85 19.71
N ASP A 45 8.91 -9.79 18.91
CA ASP A 45 8.87 -8.39 19.38
C ASP A 45 7.56 -8.07 20.13
N LEU A 46 6.47 -8.76 19.78
CA LEU A 46 5.19 -8.69 20.49
C LEU A 46 5.15 -9.56 21.76
N GLY A 47 6.24 -10.23 22.12
CA GLY A 47 6.35 -11.09 23.29
C GLY A 47 5.73 -12.48 23.11
N ILE A 48 5.41 -12.89 21.89
CA ILE A 48 4.88 -14.24 21.61
C ILE A 48 6.06 -15.22 21.57
N THR A 49 6.10 -16.09 22.58
CA THR A 49 7.17 -17.10 22.72
C THR A 49 7.09 -18.18 21.64
N GLU A 50 8.22 -18.83 21.37
CA GLU A 50 8.38 -19.94 20.41
C GLU A 50 7.31 -21.03 20.57
N MET A 51 6.92 -21.31 21.82
CA MET A 51 5.92 -22.33 22.16
C MET A 51 4.56 -22.07 21.50
N TYR A 52 4.16 -20.81 21.33
CA TYR A 52 2.86 -20.44 20.78
C TYR A 52 2.90 -20.19 19.27
N ARG A 53 4.07 -20.10 18.64
CA ARG A 53 4.21 -19.74 17.21
C ARG A 53 3.45 -20.70 16.29
N ALA A 54 3.61 -22.00 16.48
CA ALA A 54 2.91 -22.99 15.66
C ALA A 54 1.37 -22.85 15.75
N SER A 55 0.85 -22.52 16.93
CA SER A 55 -0.58 -22.26 17.11
C SER A 55 -0.99 -20.96 16.43
N VAL A 56 -0.21 -19.88 16.56
CA VAL A 56 -0.47 -18.60 15.88
C VAL A 56 -0.49 -18.79 14.36
N HIS A 57 0.47 -19.53 13.78
CA HIS A 57 0.50 -19.84 12.35
C HIS A 57 -0.74 -20.61 11.91
N ARG A 58 -1.16 -21.63 12.68
CA ARG A 58 -2.39 -22.39 12.37
C ARG A 58 -3.63 -21.52 12.42
N PHE A 59 -3.79 -20.71 13.46
CA PHE A 59 -4.91 -19.78 13.57
C PHE A 59 -4.89 -18.75 12.44
N ALA A 60 -3.73 -18.17 12.14
CA ALA A 60 -3.56 -17.22 11.05
C ALA A 60 -3.92 -17.86 9.69
N ALA A 61 -3.47 -19.08 9.42
CA ALA A 61 -3.81 -19.81 8.20
C ALA A 61 -5.32 -20.09 8.07
N ILE A 62 -6.03 -20.30 9.18
CA ILE A 62 -7.48 -20.52 9.18
C ILE A 62 -8.25 -19.22 8.93
N PHE A 63 -7.85 -18.13 9.58
CA PHE A 63 -8.63 -16.89 9.61
C PHE A 63 -8.22 -15.86 8.55
N LEU A 64 -6.93 -15.75 8.21
CA LEU A 64 -6.39 -14.72 7.32
C LEU A 64 -6.37 -15.21 5.87
N ARG A 65 -7.56 -15.32 5.28
CA ARG A 65 -7.75 -15.88 3.93
C ARG A 65 -7.72 -14.86 2.79
N GLY A 66 -7.70 -13.57 3.12
CA GLY A 66 -7.73 -12.48 2.17
C GLY A 66 -7.79 -11.11 2.84
N VAL A 67 -7.66 -10.08 2.02
CA VAL A 67 -7.92 -8.68 2.39
C VAL A 67 -9.34 -8.30 1.95
N HIS A 68 -9.83 -7.13 2.37
CA HIS A 68 -11.20 -6.69 2.10
C HIS A 68 -11.58 -6.67 0.62
N SER A 69 -10.68 -6.25 -0.27
CA SER A 69 -10.94 -6.23 -1.70
C SER A 69 -10.78 -7.61 -2.32
N ASN A 70 -11.82 -8.08 -3.02
CA ASN A 70 -11.77 -9.34 -3.77
C ASN A 70 -10.72 -9.31 -4.89
N VAL A 71 -10.54 -8.14 -5.52
CA VAL A 71 -9.53 -7.95 -6.56
C VAL A 71 -8.13 -8.07 -5.97
N GLU A 72 -7.85 -7.36 -4.88
CA GLU A 72 -6.56 -7.44 -4.18
C GLU A 72 -6.29 -8.85 -3.65
N THR A 73 -7.31 -9.51 -3.08
CA THR A 73 -7.20 -10.90 -2.64
C THR A 73 -6.88 -11.84 -3.80
N ALA A 74 -7.49 -11.66 -4.98
CA ALA A 74 -7.18 -12.46 -6.15
C ALA A 74 -5.75 -12.21 -6.67
N VAL A 75 -5.26 -10.97 -6.64
CA VAL A 75 -3.85 -10.63 -6.93
C VAL A 75 -2.91 -11.37 -5.98
N LEU A 76 -3.19 -11.33 -4.67
CA LEU A 76 -2.39 -12.02 -3.65
C LEU A 76 -2.42 -13.54 -3.80
N ARG A 77 -3.57 -14.14 -4.18
CA ARG A 77 -3.65 -15.57 -4.51
C ARG A 77 -2.79 -15.93 -5.72
N GLY A 78 -2.81 -15.09 -6.75
CA GLY A 78 -1.92 -15.22 -7.91
C GLY A 78 -0.45 -15.20 -7.49
N PHE A 79 -0.08 -14.23 -6.66
CA PHE A 79 1.28 -14.10 -6.12
C PHE A 79 1.69 -15.32 -5.28
N SER A 80 0.80 -15.78 -4.39
CA SER A 80 0.97 -16.97 -3.55
C SER A 80 1.20 -18.23 -4.40
N SER A 81 0.41 -18.40 -5.47
CA SER A 81 0.52 -19.58 -6.34
C SER A 81 1.87 -19.71 -7.05
N VAL A 82 2.55 -18.58 -7.31
CA VAL A 82 3.86 -18.55 -7.96
C VAL A 82 4.98 -18.68 -6.94
N THR A 83 4.87 -18.00 -5.80
CA THR A 83 5.95 -17.95 -4.79
C THR A 83 5.91 -19.09 -3.78
N GLY A 84 4.78 -19.80 -3.67
CA GLY A 84 4.56 -20.80 -2.62
C GLY A 84 4.39 -20.21 -1.22
N ILE A 85 4.37 -18.88 -1.06
CA ILE A 85 4.20 -18.21 0.23
C ILE A 85 2.75 -18.37 0.68
N ALA A 86 2.57 -18.76 1.93
CA ALA A 86 1.25 -18.97 2.50
C ALA A 86 0.42 -17.67 2.51
N MET A 87 -0.86 -17.77 2.17
CA MET A 87 -1.76 -16.62 2.02
C MET A 87 -1.80 -15.74 3.29
N TYR A 88 -1.82 -16.32 4.48
CA TYR A 88 -1.87 -15.54 5.73
C TYR A 88 -0.65 -14.63 5.91
N LEU A 89 0.54 -15.05 5.45
CA LEU A 89 1.75 -14.22 5.50
C LEU A 89 1.62 -13.02 4.55
N LEU A 90 1.07 -13.23 3.35
CA LEU A 90 0.80 -12.14 2.41
C LEU A 90 -0.27 -11.18 2.94
N VAL A 91 -1.30 -11.69 3.61
CA VAL A 91 -2.31 -10.85 4.28
C VAL A 91 -1.66 -10.03 5.40
N CYS A 92 -0.89 -10.65 6.29
CA CYS A 92 -0.14 -9.93 7.31
C CYS A 92 0.77 -8.86 6.71
N PHE A 93 1.52 -9.20 5.66
CA PHE A 93 2.38 -8.25 4.96
C PHE A 93 1.60 -7.06 4.38
N ASN A 94 0.38 -7.26 3.90
CA ASN A 94 -0.44 -6.19 3.32
C ASN A 94 -1.23 -5.35 4.34
N VAL A 95 -1.46 -5.90 5.54
CA VAL A 95 -2.23 -5.23 6.60
C VAL A 95 -1.33 -4.59 7.66
N LEU A 96 -0.13 -5.11 7.91
CA LEU A 96 0.76 -4.58 8.94
C LEU A 96 1.71 -3.51 8.40
N LEU A 97 1.86 -3.43 7.07
CA LEU A 97 2.83 -2.54 6.46
C LEU A 97 2.64 -1.07 6.83
N ASP A 98 1.39 -0.61 6.82
CA ASP A 98 1.00 0.76 7.14
C ASP A 98 1.12 1.10 8.65
N LEU A 99 1.31 0.09 9.51
CA LEU A 99 1.45 0.24 10.96
C LEU A 99 2.91 0.25 11.46
N LEU A 100 3.88 -0.05 10.59
CA LEU A 100 5.26 -0.34 11.00
C LEU A 100 6.31 0.61 10.38
N MET A 101 5.89 1.66 9.67
CA MET A 101 6.80 2.52 8.89
C MET A 101 6.94 3.94 9.45
N GLY A 102 8.18 4.40 9.61
CA GLY A 102 8.48 5.82 9.78
C GLY A 102 8.45 6.53 8.43
N CYS A 103 7.94 7.75 8.37
CA CYS A 103 7.79 8.46 7.10
C CYS A 103 7.97 9.97 7.31
N THR A 104 8.70 10.64 6.43
CA THR A 104 8.68 12.10 6.29
C THR A 104 8.08 12.43 4.94
N SER A 105 7.04 13.26 4.90
CA SER A 105 6.40 13.66 3.64
C SER A 105 6.17 15.16 3.65
N GLY A 106 6.19 15.77 2.47
CA GLY A 106 5.96 17.20 2.32
C GLY A 106 5.63 17.60 0.89
N ALA A 107 5.03 18.78 0.75
CA ALA A 107 4.79 19.39 -0.54
C ALA A 107 5.24 20.85 -0.52
N VAL A 108 5.95 21.28 -1.56
CA VAL A 108 6.56 22.61 -1.64
C VAL A 108 6.27 23.21 -3.01
N ARG A 109 5.86 24.49 -3.01
CA ARG A 109 5.75 25.27 -4.25
C ARG A 109 7.14 25.66 -4.70
N CYS A 110 7.51 25.28 -5.92
CA CYS A 110 8.76 25.74 -6.53
C CYS A 110 8.69 27.23 -6.83
N GLY A 111 9.85 27.90 -6.87
CA GLY A 111 9.95 29.22 -7.47
C GLY A 111 9.52 29.15 -8.93
N ALA A 112 8.81 30.18 -9.41
CA ALA A 112 8.42 30.28 -10.81
C ALA A 112 9.69 30.35 -11.68
N ALA A 113 9.90 29.35 -12.56
CA ALA A 113 10.57 29.65 -13.81
C ALA A 113 9.67 30.65 -14.56
N GLU A 114 10.25 31.63 -15.26
CA GLU A 114 9.56 32.79 -15.84
C GLU A 114 8.34 32.41 -16.73
N ASP A 115 8.23 31.15 -17.16
CA ASP A 115 7.18 30.64 -18.06
C ASP A 115 6.13 29.70 -17.42
N ALA A 116 6.24 29.33 -16.14
CA ALA A 116 5.32 28.37 -15.50
C ALA A 116 4.40 29.06 -14.46
N THR A 117 3.26 29.57 -14.91
CA THR A 117 2.20 30.09 -14.04
C THR A 117 0.99 29.15 -14.02
N PRO A 118 0.52 28.66 -12.85
CA PRO A 118 1.11 28.81 -11.52
C PRO A 118 2.39 27.98 -11.32
N ALA A 119 3.26 28.42 -10.41
CA ALA A 119 4.49 27.71 -10.13
C ALA A 119 4.20 26.28 -9.60
N PRO A 120 4.93 25.25 -10.09
CA PRO A 120 4.58 23.86 -9.86
C PRO A 120 4.75 23.48 -8.39
N MET A 121 3.89 22.58 -7.92
CA MET A 121 4.04 21.94 -6.61
C MET A 121 4.84 20.65 -6.75
N LEU A 122 5.90 20.51 -5.94
CA LEU A 122 6.60 19.24 -5.76
C LEU A 122 6.07 18.53 -4.51
N HIS A 123 5.76 17.25 -4.64
CA HIS A 123 5.44 16.37 -3.52
C HIS A 123 6.59 15.36 -3.37
N PHE A 124 7.17 15.29 -2.18
CA PHE A 124 8.25 14.38 -1.84
C PHE A 124 7.93 13.60 -0.57
N ARG A 125 8.61 12.47 -0.42
CA ARG A 125 8.62 11.69 0.81
C ARG A 125 9.91 10.89 1.00
N THR A 126 10.20 10.55 2.24
CA THR A 126 11.07 9.45 2.66
C THR A 126 10.20 8.33 3.24
N LEU A 127 10.63 7.08 3.07
CA LEU A 127 10.00 5.91 3.66
C LEU A 127 11.07 5.16 4.44
N ASP A 128 10.96 5.21 5.76
CA ASP A 128 11.97 4.73 6.68
C ASP A 128 11.46 3.46 7.36
N TRP A 129 12.21 2.37 7.19
CA TRP A 129 11.96 1.11 7.88
C TRP A 129 13.26 0.55 8.44
N GLY A 130 13.24 0.15 9.70
CA GLY A 130 14.31 -0.60 10.36
C GLY A 130 14.47 -2.07 9.94
N MET A 131 13.86 -2.53 8.84
CA MET A 131 13.97 -3.91 8.35
C MET A 131 14.67 -3.90 6.99
N ASP A 132 16.00 -3.89 7.04
CA ASP A 132 16.90 -3.88 5.88
C ASP A 132 16.53 -4.86 4.75
N PRO A 133 16.04 -6.09 5.04
CA PRO A 133 15.63 -7.03 3.99
C PRO A 133 14.56 -6.49 3.03
N LEU A 134 13.71 -5.56 3.47
CA LEU A 134 12.67 -4.97 2.61
C LEU A 134 13.24 -4.13 1.47
N ARG A 135 14.47 -3.61 1.60
CA ARG A 135 15.14 -2.86 0.52
C ARG A 135 15.32 -3.71 -0.73
N ALA A 136 15.51 -5.02 -0.58
CA ALA A 136 15.73 -5.94 -1.70
C ALA A 136 14.47 -6.19 -2.54
N ILE A 137 13.30 -5.77 -2.06
CA ILE A 137 12.02 -5.96 -2.75
C ILE A 137 11.32 -4.63 -3.06
N VAL A 138 12.01 -3.49 -2.92
CA VAL A 138 11.49 -2.19 -3.35
C VAL A 138 11.40 -2.16 -4.87
N VAL A 139 10.24 -1.75 -5.37
CA VAL A 139 9.89 -1.71 -6.78
C VAL A 139 9.07 -0.47 -7.12
N GLN A 140 9.19 -0.03 -8.37
CA GLN A 140 8.24 0.91 -8.95
C GLN A 140 7.26 0.14 -9.83
N LEU A 141 5.96 0.32 -9.57
CA LEU A 141 4.89 -0.23 -10.39
C LEU A 141 4.36 0.85 -11.33
N ASN A 142 4.38 0.58 -12.63
CA ASN A 142 3.75 1.38 -13.67
C ASN A 142 2.46 0.69 -14.11
N PHE A 143 1.30 1.26 -13.78
CA PHE A 143 0.01 0.65 -14.09
C PHE A 143 -0.47 1.08 -15.48
N VAL A 144 -0.84 0.10 -16.31
CA VAL A 144 -1.32 0.33 -17.69
C VAL A 144 -2.62 -0.44 -17.94
N ARG A 145 -3.37 -0.06 -18.97
CA ARG A 145 -4.56 -0.78 -19.41
C ARG A 145 -4.42 -1.16 -20.89
N SER A 146 -3.81 -2.32 -21.15
CA SER A 146 -3.56 -2.82 -22.51
C SER A 146 -4.81 -2.96 -23.39
N ARG A 147 -5.99 -3.14 -22.80
CA ARG A 147 -7.27 -3.24 -23.53
C ARG A 147 -8.00 -1.91 -23.70
N SER A 148 -7.35 -0.78 -23.42
CA SER A 148 -7.92 0.56 -23.63
C SER A 148 -7.50 1.15 -24.97
N GLU A 149 -8.09 2.29 -25.34
CA GLU A 149 -7.70 3.07 -26.54
C GLU A 149 -6.23 3.49 -26.52
N GLN A 150 -5.61 3.57 -25.34
CA GLN A 150 -4.22 3.96 -25.15
C GLN A 150 -3.46 2.90 -24.33
N PRO A 151 -3.03 1.78 -24.94
CA PRO A 151 -2.45 0.64 -24.22
C PRO A 151 -1.12 0.96 -23.52
N ASP A 152 -0.34 1.89 -24.07
CA ASP A 152 0.99 2.25 -23.57
C ASP A 152 0.97 3.40 -22.56
N THR A 153 -0.20 4.01 -22.30
CA THR A 153 -0.31 5.11 -21.34
C THR A 153 -0.26 4.57 -19.91
N VAL A 154 0.74 5.05 -19.16
CA VAL A 154 0.85 4.79 -17.71
C VAL A 154 -0.22 5.60 -16.98
N LEU A 155 -1.20 4.90 -16.42
CA LEU A 155 -2.33 5.48 -15.69
C LEU A 155 -1.89 6.02 -14.33
N ALA A 156 -1.04 5.27 -13.64
CA ALA A 156 -0.48 5.65 -12.36
C ALA A 156 0.87 4.95 -12.14
N ARG A 157 1.66 5.52 -11.23
CA ARG A 157 2.90 4.96 -10.73
C ARG A 157 2.86 4.83 -9.22
N SER A 158 3.49 3.81 -8.68
CA SER A 158 3.64 3.64 -7.22
C SER A 158 5.00 3.07 -6.89
N ILE A 159 5.68 3.66 -5.90
CA ILE A 159 6.85 3.05 -5.27
C ILE A 159 6.35 2.23 -4.09
N THR A 160 6.66 0.94 -4.10
CA THR A 160 6.11 -0.05 -3.16
C THR A 160 7.05 -1.25 -3.02
N TYR A 161 6.58 -2.32 -2.39
CA TYR A 161 7.28 -3.57 -2.22
C TYR A 161 6.64 -4.68 -3.07
N ALA A 162 7.45 -5.60 -3.58
CA ALA A 162 6.94 -6.80 -4.22
C ALA A 162 6.03 -7.57 -3.24
N GLY A 163 4.87 -8.04 -3.70
CA GLY A 163 3.87 -8.69 -2.85
C GLY A 163 2.97 -7.75 -2.04
N PHE A 164 3.21 -6.43 -2.07
CA PHE A 164 2.29 -5.43 -1.51
C PHE A 164 1.35 -4.89 -2.58
N VAL A 165 0.04 -5.02 -2.37
CA VAL A 165 -1.00 -4.60 -3.32
C VAL A 165 -1.63 -3.26 -2.95
N GLY A 166 -1.53 -2.81 -1.69
CA GLY A 166 -1.95 -1.46 -1.31
C GLY A 166 -1.08 -0.35 -1.93
N VAL A 167 -1.40 0.90 -1.61
CA VAL A 167 -0.58 2.07 -1.98
C VAL A 167 -0.17 2.84 -0.73
N LEU A 168 1.14 3.07 -0.61
CA LEU A 168 1.74 3.95 0.40
C LEU A 168 2.26 5.25 -0.22
N THR A 169 2.65 5.17 -1.48
CA THR A 169 3.20 6.27 -2.27
C THR A 169 2.76 6.06 -3.70
N GLY A 170 2.06 7.03 -4.26
CA GLY A 170 1.52 6.90 -5.61
C GLY A 170 1.33 8.23 -6.29
N VAL A 171 1.42 8.21 -7.61
CA VAL A 171 1.13 9.37 -8.46
C VAL A 171 0.38 8.94 -9.71
N ARG A 172 -0.59 9.74 -10.12
CA ARG A 172 -1.27 9.71 -11.41
C ARG A 172 -1.48 11.14 -11.88
N SER A 173 -2.04 11.29 -13.08
CA SER A 173 -2.44 12.63 -13.55
C SER A 173 -3.38 13.30 -12.54
N GLY A 174 -3.01 14.51 -12.12
CA GLY A 174 -3.77 15.34 -11.18
C GLY A 174 -3.82 14.84 -9.73
N LEU A 175 -3.04 13.82 -9.33
CA LEU A 175 -2.97 13.39 -7.94
C LEU A 175 -1.65 12.66 -7.63
N SER A 176 -0.95 13.13 -6.62
CA SER A 176 0.07 12.40 -5.89
C SER A 176 -0.36 12.25 -4.44
N LEU A 177 -0.03 11.11 -3.84
CA LEU A 177 -0.40 10.78 -2.47
C LEU A 177 0.72 10.05 -1.75
N SER A 178 0.85 10.30 -0.45
CA SER A 178 1.76 9.60 0.44
C SER A 178 1.09 9.33 1.79
N LEU A 179 1.38 8.16 2.36
CA LEU A 179 0.93 7.73 3.67
C LEU A 179 2.09 7.74 4.65
N ASN A 180 1.82 8.35 5.80
CA ASN A 180 2.69 8.34 6.97
C ASN A 180 1.94 7.70 8.14
N PHE A 181 2.61 6.78 8.83
CA PHE A 181 2.06 6.12 10.00
C PHE A 181 1.81 7.11 11.15
N ARG A 182 0.71 6.91 11.89
CA ARG A 182 0.40 7.65 13.11
C ARG A 182 0.25 6.69 14.28
N LEU A 183 1.29 6.64 15.12
CA LEU A 183 1.35 5.81 16.34
C LEU A 183 0.19 6.07 17.31
N VAL A 184 -0.15 7.34 17.51
CA VAL A 184 -1.12 7.75 18.54
C VAL A 184 -2.50 7.86 17.94
N HIS A 185 -3.48 7.21 18.58
CA HIS A 185 -4.89 7.34 18.24
C HIS A 185 -5.64 8.21 19.26
N ASN A 186 -6.76 8.83 18.86
CA ASN A 186 -7.51 9.76 19.72
C ASN A 186 -8.42 9.06 20.75
N ALA A 187 -8.23 7.76 21.01
CA ALA A 187 -8.99 7.04 22.02
C ALA A 187 -8.54 7.41 23.44
N THR A 188 -9.42 8.06 24.19
CA THR A 188 -9.18 8.44 25.61
C THR A 188 -9.97 7.56 26.58
N THR A 189 -10.96 6.80 26.10
CA THR A 189 -11.81 5.92 26.90
C THR A 189 -11.60 4.45 26.55
N ARG A 190 -11.87 3.54 27.51
CA ARG A 190 -11.82 2.08 27.28
C ARG A 190 -12.70 1.63 26.10
N LYS A 191 -13.87 2.25 25.95
CA LYS A 191 -14.78 1.97 24.82
C LYS A 191 -14.16 2.36 23.48
N GLN A 192 -13.48 3.51 23.41
CA GLN A 192 -12.79 3.92 22.19
C GLN A 192 -11.57 3.02 21.92
N GLN A 193 -10.83 2.60 22.95
CA GLN A 193 -9.73 1.65 22.80
C GLN A 193 -10.22 0.32 22.22
N PHE A 194 -11.31 -0.21 22.78
CA PHE A 194 -11.92 -1.43 22.27
C PHE A 194 -12.36 -1.28 20.82
N ARG A 195 -12.99 -0.15 20.46
CA ARG A 195 -13.37 0.14 19.07
C ARG A 195 -12.17 0.20 18.14
N PHE A 196 -11.06 0.78 18.61
CA PHE A 196 -9.81 0.87 17.86
C PHE A 196 -9.19 -0.52 17.62
N CYS A 197 -9.05 -1.34 18.67
CA CYS A 197 -8.56 -2.71 18.55
C CYS A 197 -9.47 -3.57 17.67
N MET A 198 -10.79 -3.44 17.83
CA MET A 198 -11.77 -4.13 17.00
C MET A 198 -11.65 -3.71 15.53
N HIS A 199 -11.40 -2.43 15.24
CA HIS A 199 -11.16 -1.99 13.87
C HIS A 199 -9.95 -2.70 13.26
N HIS A 200 -8.81 -2.77 13.96
CA HIS A 200 -7.61 -3.45 13.48
C HIS A 200 -7.86 -4.94 13.25
N LEU A 201 -8.56 -5.59 14.18
CA LEU A 201 -8.95 -7.00 14.03
C LEU A 201 -9.83 -7.20 12.78
N LEU A 202 -10.80 -6.32 12.55
CA LEU A 202 -11.67 -6.41 11.38
C LEU A 202 -10.91 -6.14 10.07
N VAL A 203 -9.91 -5.25 10.07
CA VAL A 203 -9.03 -5.05 8.90
C VAL A 203 -8.17 -6.29 8.64
N LEU A 204 -7.57 -6.86 9.69
CA LEU A 204 -6.76 -8.08 9.62
C LEU A 204 -7.55 -9.28 9.09
N LEU A 205 -8.81 -9.43 9.51
CA LEU A 205 -9.71 -10.48 9.04
C LEU A 205 -10.33 -10.19 7.66
N GLY A 206 -10.01 -9.06 7.03
CA GLY A 206 -10.55 -8.66 5.73
C GLY A 206 -12.01 -8.17 5.77
N TYR A 207 -12.60 -7.98 6.94
CA TYR A 207 -13.96 -7.42 7.09
C TYR A 207 -14.00 -5.90 6.98
N ARG A 208 -12.85 -5.22 7.05
CA ARG A 208 -12.70 -3.80 6.81
C ARG A 208 -11.52 -3.51 5.89
N GLN A 209 -11.64 -2.45 5.11
CA GLN A 209 -10.59 -2.02 4.20
C GLN A 209 -9.44 -1.36 4.99
N SER A 210 -8.20 -1.68 4.64
CA SER A 210 -7.02 -0.95 5.14
C SER A 210 -6.93 0.43 4.47
N ILE A 211 -6.24 1.37 5.12
CA ILE A 211 -6.02 2.69 4.52
C ILE A 211 -5.20 2.57 3.22
N SER A 212 -4.22 1.67 3.16
CA SER A 212 -3.42 1.43 1.95
C SER A 212 -4.27 0.93 0.76
N SER A 213 -5.32 0.14 1.03
CA SER A 213 -6.28 -0.31 0.02
C SER A 213 -7.24 0.82 -0.39
N ILE A 214 -7.65 1.69 0.53
CA ILE A 214 -8.45 2.89 0.21
C ILE A 214 -7.65 3.81 -0.73
N LEU A 215 -6.38 4.08 -0.41
CA LEU A 215 -5.49 4.90 -1.22
C LEU A 215 -5.26 4.30 -2.62
N ARG A 216 -5.17 2.96 -2.70
CA ARG A 216 -5.13 2.26 -4.00
C ARG A 216 -6.36 2.60 -4.85
N GLY A 217 -7.55 2.64 -4.26
CA GLY A 217 -8.79 3.00 -4.95
C GLY A 217 -8.76 4.41 -5.55
N TYR A 218 -8.19 5.39 -4.83
CA TYR A 218 -8.04 6.76 -5.35
C TYR A 218 -6.99 6.88 -6.46
N LEU A 219 -5.96 6.02 -6.41
CA LEU A 219 -4.90 5.99 -7.41
C LEU A 219 -5.31 5.23 -8.68
N LEU A 220 -6.06 4.14 -8.54
CA LEU A 220 -6.33 3.16 -9.60
C LEU A 220 -7.83 2.78 -9.61
N PRO A 221 -8.69 3.53 -10.32
CA PRO A 221 -10.05 3.09 -10.54
C PRO A 221 -10.05 1.82 -11.40
N GLU A 222 -10.66 0.75 -10.87
CA GLU A 222 -10.66 -0.58 -11.52
C GLU A 222 -11.38 -0.57 -12.88
N SER A 223 -12.36 0.32 -13.08
CA SER A 223 -13.03 0.48 -14.38
C SER A 223 -12.66 1.81 -15.06
N SER A 224 -12.64 1.81 -16.38
CA SER A 224 -12.48 3.02 -17.21
C SER A 224 -13.66 3.98 -17.10
N HIS A 225 -14.82 3.49 -16.67
CA HIS A 225 -16.05 4.28 -16.56
C HIS A 225 -16.20 5.00 -15.22
N VAL A 226 -15.42 4.61 -14.21
CA VAL A 226 -15.42 5.30 -12.92
C VAL A 226 -14.56 6.57 -13.07
N PRO A 227 -15.12 7.76 -12.86
CA PRO A 227 -14.36 8.99 -12.88
C PRO A 227 -13.24 8.92 -11.87
N VAL A 228 -12.07 9.42 -12.28
CA VAL A 228 -10.92 9.54 -11.41
C VAL A 228 -11.24 10.58 -10.33
N GLU A 229 -11.15 10.20 -9.05
CA GLU A 229 -11.51 11.11 -7.95
C GLU A 229 -10.60 12.33 -7.89
N GLN A 230 -11.19 13.52 -7.77
CA GLN A 230 -10.44 14.76 -7.64
C GLN A 230 -10.03 14.99 -6.18
N LEU A 231 -8.96 15.78 -5.99
CA LEU A 231 -8.42 16.07 -4.66
C LEU A 231 -9.50 16.58 -3.68
N ASP A 232 -10.32 17.54 -4.10
CA ASP A 232 -11.38 18.12 -3.27
C ASP A 232 -12.39 17.08 -2.76
N ARG A 233 -12.74 16.10 -3.61
CA ARG A 233 -13.67 15.01 -3.22
C ARG A 233 -13.03 14.05 -2.23
N ILE A 234 -11.77 13.69 -2.46
CA ILE A 234 -11.01 12.83 -1.53
C ILE A 234 -10.96 13.48 -0.15
N VAL A 235 -10.70 14.79 -0.11
CA VAL A 235 -10.61 15.56 1.15
C VAL A 235 -11.95 15.64 1.89
N GLN A 236 -13.07 15.67 1.16
CA GLN A 236 -14.40 15.67 1.75
C GLN A 236 -14.86 14.29 2.23
N GLU A 237 -14.58 13.22 1.47
CA GLU A 237 -15.05 11.87 1.77
C GLU A 237 -14.23 11.18 2.86
N LEU A 238 -12.91 11.29 2.79
CA LEU A 238 -12.00 10.45 3.58
C LEU A 238 -12.18 10.59 5.10
N PRO A 239 -12.40 11.79 5.69
CA PRO A 239 -12.63 11.92 7.13
C PRO A 239 -13.84 11.15 7.65
N ALA A 240 -14.82 10.86 6.79
CA ALA A 240 -16.02 10.09 7.16
C ALA A 240 -15.79 8.56 7.08
N ARG A 241 -14.71 8.09 6.45
CA ARG A 241 -14.43 6.66 6.28
C ARG A 241 -13.78 6.08 7.53
N HIS A 242 -14.07 4.80 7.80
CA HIS A 242 -13.40 4.05 8.84
C HIS A 242 -12.01 3.61 8.37
N THR A 243 -10.97 4.27 8.86
CA THR A 243 -9.57 3.96 8.55
C THR A 243 -8.74 3.81 9.81
N THR A 244 -7.54 3.23 9.65
CA THR A 244 -6.49 3.31 10.66
C THR A 244 -6.01 4.75 10.79
N ALA A 245 -5.41 5.09 11.93
CA ALA A 245 -4.84 6.42 12.13
C ALA A 245 -3.59 6.56 11.24
N ALA A 246 -3.56 7.62 10.42
CA ALA A 246 -2.46 7.93 9.54
C ALA A 246 -2.39 9.45 9.33
N TYR A 247 -1.25 9.94 8.88
CA TYR A 247 -1.14 11.26 8.25
C TYR A 247 -1.03 11.07 6.75
N LEU A 248 -1.79 11.85 5.99
CA LEU A 248 -1.88 11.71 4.54
C LEU A 248 -1.53 13.04 3.90
N ILE A 249 -0.68 12.98 2.88
CA ILE A 249 -0.37 14.16 2.07
C ILE A 249 -0.83 13.88 0.65
N TYR A 250 -1.59 14.84 0.13
CA TYR A 250 -2.09 14.84 -1.23
C TYR A 250 -1.61 16.08 -1.96
N CYS A 251 -1.38 15.97 -3.27
CA CYS A 251 -1.03 17.11 -4.12
C CYS A 251 -1.53 16.88 -5.55
N ASP A 252 -2.19 17.87 -6.14
CA ASP A 252 -2.73 17.83 -7.51
C ASP A 252 -1.78 18.48 -8.55
N GLY A 253 -0.63 19.00 -8.10
CA GLY A 253 0.34 19.74 -8.91
C GLY A 253 0.24 21.27 -8.75
N ALA A 254 -0.87 21.78 -8.21
CA ALA A 254 -1.10 23.20 -7.95
C ALA A 254 -1.34 23.50 -6.47
N THR A 255 -1.93 22.56 -5.74
CA THR A 255 -2.27 22.63 -4.31
C THR A 255 -1.83 21.35 -3.60
N ALA A 256 -1.64 21.44 -2.29
CA ALA A 256 -1.37 20.29 -1.46
C ALA A 256 -2.15 20.36 -0.14
N VAL A 257 -2.57 19.19 0.34
CA VAL A 257 -3.34 19.04 1.58
C VAL A 257 -2.65 18.00 2.45
N ALA A 258 -2.45 18.34 3.72
CA ALA A 258 -2.00 17.41 4.75
C ALA A 258 -3.14 17.22 5.76
N MET A 259 -3.46 15.97 6.09
CA MET A 259 -4.52 15.59 7.03
C MET A 259 -4.11 14.45 7.96
#